data_AF-A0A7V9FI56-F1
#
_entry.id   AF-A0A7V9FI56-F1
#
_cell.length_a   1.000
_cell.length_b   1.000
_cell.length_c   1.000
_cell.angle_alpha   90.00
_cell.angle_beta   90.00
_cell.angle_gamma   90.00
#
_symmetry.space_group_name_H-M   'P 1'
#
loop_
_entity.id
_entity.type
_entity.pdbx_description
1 polymer ?
#
loop_
_entity_poly.entity_id
_entity_poly.type
_entity_poly.pdbx_seq_one_letter_code
_entity_poly.pdbx_strand_id
1 'polypeptide(L)'
;EQLVRQAEELKKSIEQLSRSAEAAGMADSAWQRQLQEIREQIDRALSPELRERLAELQQALKELDADGAKEALERLAEAQRELREALERSRELFRRAALEGDLANLTQETRELAQEQRQWNQQVPAADSTSAATAERQLSERADSLAAALDRVAESMNSEQPQQRLDSAAQQAGQAGRQMQQASRSAQQGQREQAQRQGQKASDSLEPLAEQLAEERRQMQQQWREEVVQAIDNALAETGRLAERQLGVEEALRSGSESNSAVRAEQGAIEEGVQRLLEQVRKTAGKNALVPPGIGTALGGAQEQMQRTRESIGSAAPNQREAAEQAGGAVDALNSAAHQLLRARGEVSGSQSGSGLAEAMERMAQLAKQQGGLGQQGAGLLPMAGAGAIREQLRQLGAKQRAMAQELERLRGQGNLPGAGELADEAGELARRLEAGRLDRQVVERQERLFRRMLDAGRTLQGREEDEEKERQSTTATGDSIRLPPALRAKLEESDPRFRVPSWEELQRLSPEERRLVVDYFRRLQARTF
;
A
#
# COMPACT_ATOMS: atom_id res chain seq x y z
N GLU A 1 -5.47 8.51 27.74
CA GLU A 1 -6.26 7.48 28.45
C GLU A 1 -7.37 6.84 27.62
N GLN A 2 -8.24 7.59 26.93
CA GLN A 2 -9.30 6.98 26.11
C GLN A 2 -8.77 6.09 24.99
N LEU A 3 -7.68 6.45 24.30
CA LEU A 3 -7.07 5.60 23.28
C LEU A 3 -6.37 4.36 23.84
N VAL A 4 -5.76 4.47 25.03
CA VAL A 4 -5.20 3.31 25.75
C VAL A 4 -6.32 2.41 26.24
N ARG A 5 -7.40 2.97 26.78
CA ARG A 5 -8.61 2.23 27.19
C ARG A 5 -9.34 1.62 26.00
N GLN A 6 -9.40 2.30 24.85
CA GLN A 6 -9.99 1.78 23.60
C GLN A 6 -9.11 0.69 22.98
N ALA A 7 -7.78 0.84 23.03
CA ALA A 7 -6.85 -0.22 22.63
C ALA A 7 -6.93 -1.42 23.59
N GLU A 8 -7.08 -1.19 24.90
CA GLU A 8 -7.29 -2.23 25.91
C GLU A 8 -8.68 -2.89 25.79
N GLU A 9 -9.73 -2.14 25.44
CA GLU A 9 -11.08 -2.65 25.15
C GLU A 9 -11.10 -3.45 23.85
N LEU A 10 -10.41 -2.98 22.81
CA LEU A 10 -10.23 -3.71 21.56
C LEU A 10 -9.44 -5.01 21.81
N LYS A 11 -8.39 -4.96 22.63
CA LYS A 11 -7.61 -6.12 23.05
C LYS A 11 -8.47 -7.12 23.85
N LYS A 12 -9.29 -6.64 24.78
CA LYS A 12 -10.23 -7.48 25.56
C LYS A 12 -11.34 -8.09 24.70
N SER A 13 -11.92 -7.33 23.78
CA SER A 13 -12.97 -7.80 22.88
C SER A 13 -12.45 -8.83 21.88
N ILE A 14 -11.23 -8.67 21.38
CA ILE A 14 -10.54 -9.67 20.56
C ILE A 14 -10.22 -10.94 21.35
N GLU A 15 -9.76 -10.83 22.61
CA GLU A 15 -9.54 -11.99 23.48
C GLU A 15 -10.84 -12.74 23.79
N GLN A 16 -11.95 -12.03 23.99
CA GLN A 16 -13.28 -12.63 24.17
C GLN A 16 -13.77 -13.33 22.89
N LEU A 17 -13.58 -12.70 21.73
CA LEU A 17 -13.93 -13.26 20.43
C LEU A 17 -13.12 -14.53 20.14
N SER A 18 -11.82 -14.54 20.42
CA SER A 18 -10.93 -15.70 20.30
C SER A 18 -11.39 -16.88 21.16
N ARG A 19 -11.71 -16.63 22.45
CA ARG A 19 -12.21 -17.68 23.36
C ARG A 19 -13.56 -18.23 22.92
N SER A 20 -14.43 -17.37 22.35
CA SER A 20 -15.73 -17.79 21.83
C SER A 20 -15.63 -18.63 20.54
N ALA A 21 -14.68 -18.31 19.67
CA ALA A 21 -14.40 -19.05 18.44
C ALA A 21 -13.75 -20.43 18.73
N GLU A 22 -12.85 -20.50 19.72
CA GLU A 22 -12.27 -21.76 20.21
C GLU A 22 -13.32 -22.68 20.84
N ALA A 23 -14.26 -22.12 21.61
CA ALA A 23 -15.38 -22.87 22.20
C ALA A 23 -16.39 -23.38 21.16
N ALA A 24 -16.49 -22.72 20.00
CA ALA A 24 -17.34 -23.10 18.87
C ALA A 24 -16.67 -24.09 17.88
N GLY A 25 -15.42 -24.51 18.15
CA GLY A 25 -14.69 -25.44 17.29
C GLY A 25 -14.17 -24.85 15.98
N MET A 26 -14.24 -23.51 15.81
CA MET A 26 -13.70 -22.79 14.66
C MET A 26 -12.22 -22.45 14.89
N ALA A 27 -11.38 -23.48 15.02
CA ALA A 27 -9.94 -23.35 15.16
C ALA A 27 -9.25 -23.45 13.79
N ASP A 28 -9.60 -22.54 12.88
CA ASP A 28 -8.93 -22.51 11.58
C ASP A 28 -7.60 -21.76 11.69
N SER A 29 -6.51 -22.40 11.29
CA SER A 29 -5.14 -21.88 11.50
C SER A 29 -4.90 -20.55 10.78
N ALA A 30 -5.67 -20.22 9.73
CA ALA A 30 -5.61 -18.95 9.02
C ALA A 30 -6.26 -17.81 9.82
N TRP A 31 -7.36 -18.08 10.51
CA TRP A 31 -8.06 -17.10 11.36
C TRP A 31 -7.27 -16.77 12.63
N GLN A 32 -6.66 -17.80 13.25
CA GLN A 32 -5.73 -17.59 14.37
C GLN A 32 -4.50 -16.76 13.95
N ARG A 33 -3.98 -16.98 12.74
CA ARG A 33 -2.88 -16.18 12.17
C ARG A 33 -3.29 -14.73 11.92
N GLN A 34 -4.46 -14.49 11.34
CA GLN A 34 -4.98 -13.12 11.16
C GLN A 34 -5.21 -12.40 12.50
N LEU A 35 -5.69 -13.10 13.53
CA LEU A 35 -5.85 -12.52 14.86
C LEU A 35 -4.51 -12.22 15.54
N GLN A 36 -3.49 -13.03 15.31
CA GLN A 36 -2.13 -12.80 15.80
C GLN A 36 -1.45 -11.63 15.08
N GLU A 37 -1.67 -11.51 13.77
CA GLU A 37 -1.18 -10.44 12.91
C GLU A 37 -1.83 -9.10 13.25
N ILE A 38 -3.13 -9.07 13.55
CA ILE A 38 -3.82 -7.89 14.08
C ILE A 38 -3.23 -7.51 15.46
N ARG A 39 -2.91 -8.50 16.31
CA ARG A 39 -2.32 -8.28 17.64
C ARG A 39 -0.89 -7.71 17.56
N GLU A 40 -0.07 -8.22 16.65
CA GLU A 40 1.27 -7.67 16.36
C GLU A 40 1.23 -6.32 15.67
N GLN A 41 0.26 -6.06 14.79
CA GLN A 41 0.07 -4.75 14.16
C GLN A 41 -0.38 -3.71 15.18
N ILE A 42 -1.19 -4.07 16.18
CA ILE A 42 -1.53 -3.20 17.31
C ILE A 42 -0.30 -2.93 18.21
N ASP A 43 0.54 -3.94 18.46
CA ASP A 43 1.78 -3.79 19.24
C ASP A 43 2.89 -3.03 18.47
N ARG A 44 2.90 -3.09 17.13
CA ARG A 44 3.78 -2.30 16.22
C ARG A 44 3.24 -0.90 15.92
N ALA A 45 1.93 -0.66 16.04
CA ALA A 45 1.31 0.66 15.86
C ALA A 45 1.59 1.64 17.03
N LEU A 46 2.20 1.19 18.12
CA LEU A 46 2.86 2.03 19.12
C LEU A 46 4.25 2.41 18.58
N SER A 47 4.32 3.49 17.81
CA SER A 47 5.53 3.90 17.08
C SER A 47 6.77 4.05 18.00
N PRO A 48 8.01 3.84 17.49
CA PRO A 48 9.24 4.06 18.24
C PRO A 48 9.32 5.45 18.87
N GLU A 49 8.83 6.48 18.18
CA GLU A 49 8.72 7.83 18.75
C GLU A 49 7.75 7.87 19.94
N LEU A 50 6.61 7.16 19.89
CA LEU A 50 5.69 7.07 21.02
C LEU A 50 6.34 6.39 22.24
N ARG A 51 7.21 5.39 22.01
CA ARG A 51 7.96 4.71 23.08
C ARG A 51 8.99 5.64 23.72
N GLU A 52 9.68 6.46 22.93
CA GLU A 52 10.62 7.46 23.41
C GLU A 52 9.91 8.55 24.22
N ARG A 53 8.79 9.09 23.71
CA ARG A 53 7.96 10.09 24.42
C ARG A 53 7.31 9.54 25.69
N LEU A 54 6.92 8.26 25.71
CA LEU A 54 6.47 7.57 26.92
C LEU A 54 7.59 7.37 27.94
N ALA A 55 8.83 7.14 27.48
CA ALA A 55 10.00 7.04 28.35
C ALA A 55 10.35 8.40 28.98
N GLU A 56 10.29 9.49 28.21
CA GLU A 56 10.44 10.87 28.72
C GLU A 56 9.36 11.19 29.78
N LEU A 57 8.10 10.85 29.53
CA LEU A 57 7.01 11.02 30.50
C LEU A 57 7.23 10.18 31.77
N GLN A 58 7.67 8.93 31.63
CA GLN A 58 8.00 8.08 32.78
C GLN A 58 9.18 8.62 33.59
N GLN A 59 10.15 9.27 32.95
CA GLN A 59 11.30 9.87 33.62
C GLN A 59 10.89 11.14 34.38
N ALA A 60 10.12 12.04 33.78
CA ALA A 60 9.61 13.25 34.44
C ALA A 60 8.73 12.91 35.67
N LEU A 61 7.90 11.86 35.57
CA LEU A 61 7.09 11.37 36.69
C LEU A 61 7.92 10.73 37.81
N LYS A 62 9.05 10.08 37.48
CA LYS A 62 10.00 9.54 38.48
C LYS A 62 10.76 10.65 39.21
N GLU A 63 11.03 11.75 38.52
CA GLU A 63 11.73 12.92 39.07
C GLU A 63 10.79 13.86 39.85
N LEU A 64 9.48 13.54 39.93
CA LEU A 64 8.44 14.36 40.56
C LEU A 64 8.39 15.79 39.99
N ASP A 65 8.83 15.96 38.74
CA ASP A 65 8.80 17.23 38.04
C ASP A 65 7.41 17.44 37.42
N ALA A 66 6.59 18.25 38.09
CA ALA A 66 5.23 18.54 37.68
C ALA A 66 5.18 19.30 36.34
N ASP A 67 6.17 20.16 36.07
CA ASP A 67 6.24 20.95 34.84
C ASP A 67 6.75 20.07 33.68
N GLY A 68 7.80 19.27 33.91
CA GLY A 68 8.29 18.30 32.94
C GLY A 68 7.27 17.21 32.58
N ALA A 69 6.47 16.74 33.54
CA ALA A 69 5.40 15.78 33.28
C ALA A 69 4.27 16.39 32.44
N LYS A 70 3.94 17.68 32.65
CA LYS A 70 2.94 18.41 31.86
C LYS A 70 3.42 18.61 30.42
N GLU A 71 4.66 19.04 30.24
CA GLU A 71 5.26 19.22 28.91
C GLU A 71 5.38 17.90 28.14
N ALA A 72 5.77 16.81 28.82
CA ALA A 72 5.82 15.48 28.22
C ALA A 72 4.42 14.97 27.80
N LEU A 73 3.37 15.29 28.56
CA LEU A 73 1.98 14.97 28.18
C LEU A 73 1.51 15.78 26.97
N GLU A 74 1.85 17.06 26.89
CA GLU A 74 1.52 17.93 25.75
C GLU A 74 2.20 17.43 24.46
N ARG A 75 3.49 17.11 24.53
CA ARG A 75 4.25 16.53 23.40
C ARG A 75 3.72 15.17 22.96
N LEU A 76 3.27 14.33 23.90
CA LEU A 76 2.67 13.04 23.57
C LEU A 76 1.29 13.19 22.90
N ALA A 77 0.49 14.17 23.31
CA ALA A 77 -0.79 14.49 22.68
C ALA A 77 -0.58 15.00 21.24
N GLU A 78 0.45 15.82 21.01
CA GLU A 78 0.83 16.31 19.69
C GLU A 78 1.30 15.18 18.77
N ALA A 79 2.21 14.31 19.24
CA ALA A 79 2.68 13.15 18.49
C ALA A 79 1.52 12.19 18.11
N GLN A 80 0.55 12.00 19.01
CA GLN A 80 -0.65 11.21 18.73
C GLN A 80 -1.52 11.84 17.64
N ARG A 81 -1.66 13.18 17.65
CA ARG A 81 -2.40 13.90 16.63
C ARG A 81 -1.72 13.77 15.27
N GLU A 82 -0.41 13.95 15.21
CA GLU A 82 0.37 13.79 13.98
C GLU A 82 0.29 12.39 13.40
N LEU A 83 0.36 11.35 14.25
CA LEU A 83 0.19 9.96 13.82
C LEU A 83 -1.21 9.73 13.22
N ARG A 84 -2.27 10.19 13.89
CA ARG A 84 -3.63 10.06 13.39
C ARG A 84 -3.80 10.75 12.03
N GLU A 85 -3.26 11.96 11.90
CA GLU A 85 -3.28 12.72 10.65
C GLU A 85 -2.45 12.01 9.55
N ALA A 86 -1.32 11.39 9.88
CA ALA A 86 -0.53 10.58 8.95
C ALA A 86 -1.30 9.35 8.44
N LEU A 87 -2.00 8.65 9.33
CA LEU A 87 -2.84 7.50 8.98
C LEU A 87 -4.05 7.90 8.13
N GLU A 88 -4.65 9.07 8.39
CA GLU A 88 -5.76 9.55 7.58
C GLU A 88 -5.31 9.96 6.17
N ARG A 89 -4.13 10.59 6.05
CA ARG A 89 -3.51 10.91 4.76
C ARG A 89 -3.20 9.67 3.95
N SER A 90 -2.57 8.67 4.57
CA SER A 90 -2.23 7.43 3.88
C SER A 90 -3.49 6.70 3.43
N ARG A 91 -4.56 6.70 4.25
CA ARG A 91 -5.85 6.10 3.89
C ARG A 91 -6.46 6.70 2.64
N GLU A 92 -6.50 8.03 2.51
CA GLU A 92 -7.09 8.67 1.32
C GLU A 92 -6.27 8.39 0.06
N LEU A 93 -4.94 8.48 0.16
CA LEU A 93 -4.03 8.17 -0.94
C LEU A 93 -4.21 6.73 -1.41
N PHE A 94 -4.22 5.78 -0.47
CA PHE A 94 -4.40 4.36 -0.77
C PHE A 94 -5.79 4.05 -1.31
N ARG A 95 -6.84 4.74 -0.81
CA ARG A 95 -8.18 4.61 -1.38
C ARG A 95 -8.19 5.03 -2.86
N ARG A 96 -7.59 6.17 -3.19
CA ARG A 96 -7.50 6.64 -4.59
C ARG A 96 -6.68 5.69 -5.46
N ALA A 97 -5.55 5.21 -4.96
CA ALA A 97 -4.71 4.26 -5.68
C ALA A 97 -5.40 2.89 -5.87
N ALA A 98 -6.12 2.39 -4.87
CA ALA A 98 -6.89 1.16 -4.96
C ALA A 98 -7.99 1.28 -6.02
N LEU A 99 -8.76 2.37 -6.00
CA LEU A 99 -9.76 2.67 -7.02
C LEU A 99 -9.19 2.71 -8.44
N GLU A 100 -8.05 3.38 -8.60
CA GLU A 100 -7.35 3.48 -9.89
C GLU A 100 -6.87 2.09 -10.38
N GLY A 101 -6.35 1.27 -9.46
CA GLY A 101 -5.92 -0.10 -9.72
C GLY A 101 -7.08 -1.04 -10.04
N ASP A 102 -8.18 -0.96 -9.29
CA ASP A 102 -9.39 -1.74 -9.52
C ASP A 102 -9.97 -1.45 -10.90
N LEU A 103 -10.12 -0.17 -11.28
CA LEU A 103 -10.59 0.20 -12.61
C LEU A 103 -9.64 -0.25 -13.73
N ALA A 104 -8.33 -0.19 -13.50
CA ALA A 104 -7.35 -0.70 -14.46
C ALA A 104 -7.48 -2.22 -14.65
N ASN A 105 -7.62 -2.97 -13.56
CA ASN A 105 -7.82 -4.42 -13.58
C ASN A 105 -9.15 -4.79 -14.25
N LEU A 106 -10.25 -4.12 -13.92
CA LEU A 106 -11.56 -4.37 -14.51
C LEU A 106 -11.59 -4.04 -16.01
N THR A 107 -10.90 -2.96 -16.42
CA THR A 107 -10.71 -2.64 -17.84
C THR A 107 -10.00 -3.78 -18.56
N GLN A 108 -8.91 -4.29 -17.98
CA GLN A 108 -8.13 -5.38 -18.56
C GLN A 108 -8.92 -6.69 -18.60
N GLU A 109 -9.59 -7.05 -17.50
CA GLU A 109 -10.45 -8.23 -17.40
C GLU A 109 -11.59 -8.17 -18.43
N THR A 110 -12.18 -6.99 -18.65
CA THR A 110 -13.23 -6.80 -19.67
C THR A 110 -12.67 -7.04 -21.08
N ARG A 111 -11.46 -6.57 -21.39
CA ARG A 111 -10.81 -6.80 -22.70
C ARG A 111 -10.52 -8.27 -22.94
N GLU A 112 -9.97 -8.94 -21.93
CA GLU A 112 -9.67 -10.37 -21.98
C GLU A 112 -10.96 -11.17 -22.16
N LEU A 113 -11.99 -10.86 -21.38
CA LEU A 113 -13.31 -11.50 -21.50
C LEU A 113 -13.93 -11.29 -22.88
N ALA A 114 -13.87 -10.07 -23.42
CA ALA A 114 -14.36 -9.77 -24.78
C ALA A 114 -13.56 -10.53 -25.85
N GLN A 115 -12.24 -10.67 -25.68
CA GLN A 115 -11.39 -11.42 -26.61
C GLN A 115 -11.67 -12.92 -26.54
N GLU A 116 -11.80 -13.49 -25.35
CA GLU A 116 -12.16 -14.89 -25.15
C GLU A 116 -13.55 -15.21 -25.69
N GLN A 117 -14.53 -14.32 -25.48
CA GLN A 117 -15.87 -14.48 -26.06
C GLN A 117 -15.83 -14.51 -27.59
N ARG A 118 -15.01 -13.65 -28.23
CA ARG A 118 -14.83 -13.69 -29.69
C ARG A 118 -14.22 -14.99 -30.18
N GLN A 119 -13.22 -15.50 -29.46
CA GLN A 119 -12.61 -16.79 -29.78
C GLN A 119 -13.62 -17.92 -29.64
N TRP A 120 -14.43 -17.91 -28.58
CA TRP A 120 -15.50 -18.88 -28.39
C TRP A 120 -16.54 -18.81 -29.52
N ASN A 121 -16.98 -17.61 -29.93
CA ASN A 121 -17.91 -17.40 -31.04
C ASN A 121 -17.41 -17.98 -32.37
N GLN A 122 -16.09 -17.97 -32.59
CA GLN A 122 -15.46 -18.55 -33.77
C GLN A 122 -15.35 -20.08 -33.71
N GLN A 123 -15.21 -20.64 -32.52
CA GLN A 123 -14.99 -22.08 -32.31
C GLN A 123 -16.30 -22.87 -32.21
N VAL A 124 -17.37 -22.27 -31.67
CA VAL A 124 -18.69 -22.91 -31.48
C VAL A 124 -19.24 -23.68 -32.68
N PRO A 125 -19.14 -23.20 -33.94
CA PRO A 125 -19.69 -23.92 -35.07
C PRO A 125 -19.07 -25.31 -35.28
N ALA A 126 -17.79 -25.46 -34.91
CA ALA A 126 -16.98 -26.67 -35.09
C ALA A 126 -16.73 -27.46 -33.80
N ALA A 127 -16.94 -26.84 -32.63
CA ALA A 127 -16.66 -27.44 -31.33
C ALA A 127 -17.68 -28.52 -30.93
N ASP A 128 -17.25 -29.41 -30.02
CA ASP A 128 -18.14 -30.32 -29.31
C ASP A 128 -19.14 -29.54 -28.42
N SER A 129 -20.41 -29.93 -28.48
CA SER A 129 -21.52 -29.22 -27.82
C SER A 129 -21.37 -29.10 -26.30
N THR A 130 -20.82 -30.14 -25.65
CA THR A 130 -20.64 -30.17 -24.19
C THR A 130 -19.46 -29.28 -23.80
N SER A 131 -18.37 -29.38 -24.54
CA SER A 131 -17.15 -28.59 -24.32
C SER A 131 -17.41 -27.10 -24.53
N ALA A 132 -18.12 -26.74 -25.61
CA ALA A 132 -18.51 -25.36 -25.89
C ALA A 132 -19.44 -24.79 -24.80
N ALA A 133 -20.41 -25.58 -24.34
CA ALA A 133 -21.31 -25.15 -23.27
C ALA A 133 -20.58 -24.89 -21.95
N THR A 134 -19.63 -25.74 -21.56
CA THR A 134 -18.83 -25.56 -20.35
C THR A 134 -17.94 -24.32 -20.45
N ALA A 135 -17.26 -24.11 -21.58
CA ALA A 135 -16.42 -22.94 -21.79
C ALA A 135 -17.25 -21.63 -21.68
N GLU A 136 -18.41 -21.58 -22.33
CA GLU A 136 -19.29 -20.40 -22.28
C GLU A 136 -19.84 -20.13 -20.88
N ARG A 137 -20.09 -21.20 -20.11
CA ARG A 137 -20.53 -21.06 -18.72
C ARG A 137 -19.46 -20.42 -17.85
N GLN A 138 -18.19 -20.75 -18.06
CA GLN A 138 -17.07 -20.11 -17.36
C GLN A 138 -16.95 -18.62 -17.73
N LEU A 139 -17.14 -18.27 -19.01
CA LEU A 139 -17.16 -16.88 -19.45
C LEU A 139 -18.34 -16.11 -18.83
N SER A 140 -19.52 -16.74 -18.74
CA SER A 140 -20.68 -16.17 -18.05
C SER A 140 -20.41 -15.89 -16.57
N GLU A 141 -19.79 -16.84 -15.85
CA GLU A 141 -19.46 -16.68 -14.43
C GLU A 141 -18.44 -15.54 -14.22
N ARG A 142 -17.47 -15.38 -15.13
CA ARG A 142 -16.53 -14.24 -15.14
C ARG A 142 -17.22 -12.91 -15.44
N ALA A 143 -18.19 -12.89 -16.36
CA ALA A 143 -18.99 -11.70 -16.64
C ALA A 143 -19.83 -11.27 -15.42
N ASP A 144 -20.39 -12.23 -14.69
CA ASP A 144 -21.14 -11.97 -13.46
C ASP A 144 -20.22 -11.44 -12.34
N SER A 145 -18.99 -11.98 -12.20
CA SER A 145 -18.01 -11.45 -11.25
C SER A 145 -17.52 -10.06 -11.62
N LEU A 146 -17.34 -9.78 -12.91
CA LEU A 146 -17.01 -8.46 -13.43
C LEU A 146 -18.11 -7.44 -13.07
N ALA A 147 -19.38 -7.80 -13.29
CA ALA A 147 -20.52 -6.95 -12.92
C ALA A 147 -20.54 -6.64 -11.42
N ALA A 148 -20.39 -7.65 -10.56
CA ALA A 148 -20.36 -7.47 -9.11
C ALA A 148 -19.14 -6.68 -8.62
N ALA A 149 -18.01 -6.75 -9.33
CA ALA A 149 -16.85 -5.93 -9.01
C ALA A 149 -17.07 -4.46 -9.42
N LEU A 150 -17.69 -4.21 -10.58
CA LEU A 150 -18.07 -2.87 -11.02
C LEU A 150 -19.07 -2.20 -10.06
N ASP A 151 -20.08 -2.93 -9.58
CA ASP A 151 -21.02 -2.44 -8.57
C ASP A 151 -20.30 -2.02 -7.27
N ARG A 152 -19.37 -2.84 -6.77
CA ARG A 152 -18.58 -2.52 -5.56
C ARG A 152 -17.70 -1.28 -5.76
N VAL A 153 -17.09 -1.14 -6.94
CA VAL A 153 -16.29 0.05 -7.26
C VAL A 153 -17.21 1.27 -7.35
N ALA A 154 -18.41 1.14 -7.92
CA ALA A 154 -19.40 2.22 -7.98
C ALA A 154 -19.82 2.69 -6.58
N GLU A 155 -20.08 1.77 -5.63
CA GLU A 155 -20.41 2.10 -4.23
C GLU A 155 -19.29 2.87 -3.51
N SER A 156 -18.04 2.66 -3.92
CA SER A 156 -16.88 3.36 -3.36
C SER A 156 -16.61 4.73 -3.99
N MET A 157 -17.38 5.14 -5.00
CA MET A 157 -17.29 6.47 -5.59
C MET A 157 -17.89 7.54 -4.67
N ASN A 158 -17.21 8.67 -4.55
CA ASN A 158 -17.68 9.81 -3.74
C ASN A 158 -18.57 10.79 -4.54
N SER A 159 -18.92 10.47 -5.79
CA SER A 159 -19.62 11.40 -6.69
C SER A 159 -20.64 10.65 -7.53
N GLU A 160 -21.84 11.23 -7.65
CA GLU A 160 -22.99 10.60 -8.31
C GLU A 160 -22.74 10.30 -9.79
N GLN A 161 -22.00 11.16 -10.50
CA GLN A 161 -21.74 10.99 -11.93
C GLN A 161 -20.85 9.78 -12.26
N PRO A 162 -19.64 9.61 -11.67
CA PRO A 162 -18.84 8.39 -11.84
C PRO A 162 -19.59 7.13 -11.40
N GLN A 163 -20.35 7.22 -10.30
CA GLN A 163 -21.13 6.11 -9.78
C GLN A 163 -22.16 5.61 -10.80
N GLN A 164 -23.00 6.51 -11.35
CA GLN A 164 -24.01 6.15 -12.35
C GLN A 164 -23.42 5.52 -13.61
N ARG A 165 -22.23 5.98 -14.04
CA ARG A 165 -21.55 5.42 -15.21
C ARG A 165 -21.02 4.02 -14.94
N LEU A 166 -20.49 3.77 -13.75
CA LEU A 166 -20.04 2.43 -13.32
C LEU A 166 -21.22 1.48 -13.06
N ASP A 167 -22.34 1.96 -12.53
CA ASP A 167 -23.57 1.18 -12.42
C ASP A 167 -24.07 0.75 -13.81
N SER A 168 -24.01 1.66 -14.79
CA SER A 168 -24.36 1.36 -16.18
C SER A 168 -23.41 0.33 -16.80
N ALA A 169 -22.11 0.43 -16.49
CA ALA A 169 -21.10 -0.53 -16.89
C ALA A 169 -21.35 -1.92 -16.27
N ALA A 170 -21.71 -1.98 -14.99
CA ALA A 170 -22.07 -3.21 -14.31
C ALA A 170 -23.31 -3.88 -14.91
N GLN A 171 -24.34 -3.08 -15.26
CA GLN A 171 -25.54 -3.57 -15.94
C GLN A 171 -25.22 -4.17 -17.32
N GLN A 172 -24.31 -3.55 -18.09
CA GLN A 172 -23.85 -4.07 -19.37
C GLN A 172 -23.07 -5.38 -19.21
N ALA A 173 -22.16 -5.46 -18.25
CA ALA A 173 -21.44 -6.69 -17.92
C ALA A 173 -22.40 -7.84 -17.54
N GLY A 174 -23.38 -7.55 -16.67
CA GLY A 174 -24.39 -8.53 -16.28
C GLY A 174 -25.33 -8.92 -17.43
N GLN A 175 -25.57 -8.02 -18.39
CA GLN A 175 -26.30 -8.35 -19.61
C GLN A 175 -25.50 -9.29 -20.51
N ALA A 176 -24.19 -9.07 -20.65
CA ALA A 176 -23.30 -9.98 -21.36
C ALA A 176 -23.28 -11.36 -20.69
N GLY A 177 -23.16 -11.43 -19.37
CA GLY A 177 -23.24 -12.68 -18.60
C GLY A 177 -24.55 -13.44 -18.86
N ARG A 178 -25.70 -12.77 -18.83
CA ARG A 178 -27.00 -13.40 -19.18
C ARG A 178 -27.04 -13.93 -20.61
N GLN A 179 -26.44 -13.24 -21.56
CA GLN A 179 -26.38 -13.68 -22.96
C GLN A 179 -25.46 -14.89 -23.14
N MET A 180 -24.31 -14.91 -22.46
CA MET A 180 -23.41 -16.07 -22.41
C MET A 180 -24.10 -17.28 -21.76
N GLN A 181 -24.83 -17.07 -20.67
CA GLN A 181 -25.58 -18.15 -20.04
C GLN A 181 -26.63 -18.76 -20.97
N GLN A 182 -27.30 -17.94 -21.78
CA GLN A 182 -28.20 -18.43 -22.83
C GLN A 182 -27.43 -19.19 -23.90
N ALA A 183 -26.29 -18.66 -24.34
CA ALA A 183 -25.45 -19.25 -25.38
C ALA A 183 -24.94 -20.62 -24.97
N SER A 184 -24.55 -20.78 -23.71
CA SER A 184 -24.17 -22.05 -23.08
C SER A 184 -25.30 -23.08 -23.15
N ARG A 185 -26.54 -22.68 -22.80
CA ARG A 185 -27.72 -23.57 -22.88
C ARG A 185 -28.03 -23.98 -24.31
N SER A 186 -27.96 -23.06 -25.27
CA SER A 186 -28.16 -23.37 -26.70
C SER A 186 -27.05 -24.27 -27.25
N ALA A 187 -25.79 -24.07 -26.85
CA ALA A 187 -24.68 -24.94 -27.21
C ALA A 187 -24.89 -26.36 -26.67
N GLN A 188 -25.33 -26.49 -25.40
CA GLN A 188 -25.62 -27.78 -24.78
C GLN A 188 -26.74 -28.55 -25.49
N GLN A 189 -27.74 -27.83 -26.03
CA GLN A 189 -28.84 -28.39 -26.82
C GLN A 189 -28.44 -28.68 -28.28
N GLY A 190 -27.18 -28.43 -28.68
CA GLY A 190 -26.70 -28.61 -30.04
C GLY A 190 -27.13 -27.51 -31.02
N GLN A 191 -27.75 -26.43 -30.55
CA GLN A 191 -28.22 -25.29 -31.36
C GLN A 191 -27.06 -24.31 -31.63
N ARG A 192 -26.07 -24.73 -32.41
CA ARG A 192 -24.81 -24.00 -32.62
C ARG A 192 -25.01 -22.58 -33.17
N GLU A 193 -25.89 -22.39 -34.16
CA GLU A 193 -26.16 -21.06 -34.72
C GLU A 193 -26.79 -20.11 -33.70
N GLN A 194 -27.68 -20.62 -32.85
CA GLN A 194 -28.33 -19.81 -31.82
C GLN A 194 -27.35 -19.43 -30.71
N ALA A 195 -26.50 -20.38 -30.31
CA ALA A 195 -25.41 -20.16 -29.36
C ALA A 195 -24.45 -19.08 -29.87
N GLN A 196 -24.03 -19.18 -31.14
CA GLN A 196 -23.15 -18.19 -31.76
C GLN A 196 -23.80 -16.80 -31.81
N ARG A 197 -25.08 -16.68 -32.16
CA ARG A 197 -25.79 -15.37 -32.18
C ARG A 197 -25.88 -14.75 -30.79
N GLN A 198 -26.09 -15.57 -29.74
CA GLN A 198 -26.17 -15.08 -28.36
C GLN A 198 -24.79 -14.67 -27.83
N GLY A 199 -23.76 -15.47 -28.08
CA GLY A 199 -22.38 -15.11 -27.75
C GLY A 199 -21.86 -13.90 -28.53
N GLN A 200 -22.33 -13.68 -29.77
CA GLN A 200 -22.02 -12.47 -30.52
C GLN A 200 -22.58 -11.22 -29.85
N LYS A 201 -23.84 -11.26 -29.38
CA LYS A 201 -24.42 -10.15 -28.61
C LYS A 201 -23.63 -9.87 -27.32
N ALA A 202 -23.10 -10.92 -26.68
CA ALA A 202 -22.29 -10.77 -25.48
C ALA A 202 -20.98 -10.04 -25.80
N SER A 203 -20.32 -10.41 -26.91
CA SER A 203 -19.15 -9.70 -27.42
C SER A 203 -19.47 -8.24 -27.75
N ASP A 204 -20.58 -7.98 -28.42
CA ASP A 204 -21.01 -6.61 -28.80
C ASP A 204 -21.31 -5.74 -27.56
N SER A 205 -21.61 -6.36 -26.41
CA SER A 205 -21.83 -5.67 -25.14
C SER A 205 -20.52 -5.42 -24.38
N LEU A 206 -19.56 -6.35 -24.41
CA LEU A 206 -18.29 -6.25 -23.67
C LEU A 206 -17.24 -5.37 -24.35
N GLU A 207 -17.21 -5.35 -25.68
CA GLU A 207 -16.21 -4.59 -26.44
C GLU A 207 -16.27 -3.07 -26.17
N PRO A 208 -17.45 -2.39 -26.23
CA PRO A 208 -17.54 -0.98 -25.85
C PRO A 208 -17.35 -0.73 -24.34
N LEU A 209 -17.66 -1.73 -23.50
CA LEU A 209 -17.52 -1.62 -22.05
C LEU A 209 -16.06 -1.39 -21.64
N ALA A 210 -15.12 -2.13 -22.25
CA ALA A 210 -13.70 -1.96 -21.97
C ALA A 210 -13.20 -0.54 -22.32
N GLU A 211 -13.70 0.06 -23.40
CA GLU A 211 -13.35 1.42 -23.79
C GLU A 211 -13.96 2.46 -22.85
N GLN A 212 -15.21 2.25 -22.42
CA GLN A 212 -15.89 3.09 -21.44
C GLN A 212 -15.12 3.10 -20.11
N LEU A 213 -14.76 1.94 -19.56
CA LEU A 213 -13.99 1.86 -18.31
C LEU A 213 -12.61 2.52 -18.42
N ALA A 214 -11.94 2.35 -19.56
CA ALA A 214 -10.66 3.01 -19.81
C ALA A 214 -10.81 4.54 -19.83
N GLU A 215 -11.88 5.05 -20.43
CA GLU A 215 -12.17 6.48 -20.50
C GLU A 215 -12.56 7.05 -19.13
N GLU A 216 -13.42 6.37 -18.38
CA GLU A 216 -13.78 6.76 -17.02
C GLU A 216 -12.55 6.86 -16.11
N ARG A 217 -11.66 5.87 -16.19
CA ARG A 217 -10.40 5.89 -15.46
C ARG A 217 -9.54 7.10 -15.85
N ARG A 218 -9.43 7.42 -17.15
CA ARG A 218 -8.65 8.59 -17.61
C ARG A 218 -9.24 9.91 -17.13
N GLN A 219 -10.55 10.06 -17.19
CA GLN A 219 -11.24 11.26 -16.71
C GLN A 219 -11.08 11.43 -15.20
N MET A 220 -11.21 10.35 -14.43
CA MET A 220 -10.97 10.36 -12.99
C MET A 220 -9.53 10.74 -12.65
N GLN A 221 -8.55 10.12 -13.31
CA GLN A 221 -7.14 10.45 -13.13
C GLN A 221 -6.89 11.93 -13.42
N GLN A 222 -7.43 12.46 -14.53
CA GLN A 222 -7.31 13.86 -14.89
C GLN A 222 -7.93 14.79 -13.84
N GLN A 223 -9.15 14.49 -13.39
CA GLN A 223 -9.83 15.29 -12.38
C GLN A 223 -9.06 15.34 -11.05
N TRP A 224 -8.50 14.21 -10.61
CA TRP A 224 -7.68 14.16 -9.40
C TRP A 224 -6.37 14.92 -9.55
N ARG A 225 -5.71 14.85 -10.71
CA ARG A 225 -4.52 15.67 -10.98
C ARG A 225 -4.86 17.15 -10.96
N GLU A 226 -5.93 17.56 -11.64
CA GLU A 226 -6.37 18.96 -11.70
C GLU A 226 -6.72 19.49 -10.30
N GLU A 227 -7.42 18.70 -9.48
CA GLU A 227 -7.70 19.01 -8.08
C GLU A 227 -6.40 19.32 -7.30
N VAL A 228 -5.39 18.47 -7.46
CA VAL A 228 -4.11 18.59 -6.74
C VAL A 228 -3.30 19.76 -7.28
N VAL A 229 -3.23 19.95 -8.61
CA VAL A 229 -2.52 21.08 -9.24
C VAL A 229 -3.15 22.41 -8.79
N GLN A 230 -4.48 22.52 -8.76
CA GLN A 230 -5.15 23.71 -8.26
C GLN A 230 -4.85 23.96 -6.77
N ALA A 231 -4.82 22.90 -5.95
CA ALA A 231 -4.46 23.03 -4.54
C ALA A 231 -3.02 23.51 -4.34
N ILE A 232 -2.09 23.04 -5.18
CA ILE A 232 -0.68 23.48 -5.21
C ILE A 232 -0.58 24.93 -5.69
N ASP A 233 -1.31 25.33 -6.74
CA ASP A 233 -1.31 26.70 -7.26
C ASP A 233 -1.80 27.70 -6.22
N ASN A 234 -2.85 27.34 -5.48
CA ASN A 234 -3.34 28.13 -4.34
C ASN A 234 -2.30 28.21 -3.21
N ALA A 235 -1.66 27.08 -2.88
CA ALA A 235 -0.61 27.04 -1.88
C ALA A 235 0.61 27.89 -2.29
N LEU A 236 1.00 27.88 -3.57
CA LEU A 236 2.07 28.72 -4.12
C LEU A 236 1.77 30.21 -3.99
N ALA A 237 0.57 30.63 -4.40
CA ALA A 237 0.14 32.01 -4.29
C ALA A 237 0.13 32.50 -2.83
N GLU A 238 -0.36 31.67 -1.91
CA GLU A 238 -0.38 32.01 -0.48
C GLU A 238 1.03 32.02 0.13
N THR A 239 1.89 31.05 -0.23
CA THR A 239 3.30 31.05 0.19
C THR A 239 4.00 32.34 -0.23
N GLY A 240 3.79 32.80 -1.46
CA GLY A 240 4.37 34.04 -1.98
C GLY A 240 3.92 35.28 -1.18
N ARG A 241 2.61 35.40 -0.91
CA ARG A 241 2.09 36.51 -0.08
C ARG A 241 2.64 36.49 1.34
N LEU A 242 2.73 35.31 1.95
CA LEU A 242 3.28 35.15 3.31
C LEU A 242 4.77 35.50 3.34
N ALA A 243 5.54 35.12 2.32
CA ALA A 243 6.95 35.45 2.20
C ALA A 243 7.17 36.97 2.02
N GLU A 244 6.36 37.63 1.19
CA GLU A 244 6.41 39.09 1.02
C GLU A 244 6.10 39.84 2.33
N ARG A 245 5.06 39.40 3.06
CA ARG A 245 4.72 39.98 4.38
C ARG A 245 5.83 39.74 5.41
N GLN A 246 6.42 38.54 5.42
CA GLN A 246 7.52 38.21 6.33
C GLN A 246 8.79 39.01 6.04
N LEU A 247 9.09 39.28 4.76
CA LEU A 247 10.15 40.21 4.35
C LEU A 247 9.89 41.63 4.86
N GLY A 248 8.63 42.08 4.84
CA GLY A 248 8.23 43.36 5.44
C GLY A 248 8.51 43.43 6.94
N VAL A 249 8.23 42.34 7.67
CA VAL A 249 8.56 42.21 9.10
C VAL A 249 10.07 42.25 9.33
N GLU A 250 10.85 41.52 8.54
CA GLU A 250 12.31 41.52 8.61
C GLU A 250 12.87 42.94 8.42
N GLU A 251 12.43 43.67 7.39
CA GLU A 251 12.89 45.03 7.09
C GLU A 251 12.49 46.03 8.19
N ALA A 252 11.28 45.91 8.75
CA ALA A 252 10.83 46.72 9.87
C ALA A 252 11.69 46.50 11.13
N LEU A 253 12.14 45.27 11.37
CA LEU A 253 13.02 44.94 12.48
C LEU A 253 14.45 45.44 12.27
N ARG A 254 14.96 45.39 11.03
CA ARG A 254 16.31 45.90 10.68
C ARG A 254 16.40 47.42 10.77
N SER A 255 15.39 48.11 10.24
CA SER A 255 15.34 49.57 10.19
C SER A 255 14.87 50.20 11.50
N GLY A 256 14.16 49.44 12.34
CA GLY A 256 13.48 49.97 13.52
C GLY A 256 12.37 50.97 13.18
N SER A 257 11.83 50.91 11.96
CA SER A 257 10.85 51.88 11.44
C SER A 257 9.46 51.74 12.06
N GLU A 258 9.14 50.56 12.60
CA GLU A 258 7.83 50.24 13.18
C GLU A 258 7.92 49.94 14.67
N SER A 259 6.79 50.10 15.38
CA SER A 259 6.72 49.72 16.79
C SER A 259 6.76 48.20 16.95
N ASN A 260 7.41 47.72 18.00
CA ASN A 260 7.45 46.29 18.31
C ASN A 260 6.05 45.69 18.50
N SER A 261 5.02 46.49 18.84
CA SER A 261 3.64 46.03 18.93
C SER A 261 3.00 45.78 17.56
N ALA A 262 3.29 46.63 16.57
CA ALA A 262 2.82 46.46 15.19
C ALA A 262 3.49 45.24 14.55
N VAL A 263 4.81 45.10 14.71
CA VAL A 263 5.56 43.95 14.20
C VAL A 263 5.06 42.64 14.84
N ARG A 264 4.78 42.61 16.14
CA ARG A 264 4.20 41.42 16.81
C ARG A 264 2.84 41.03 16.23
N ALA A 265 1.97 42.01 15.97
CA ALA A 265 0.64 41.76 15.43
C ALA A 265 0.74 41.18 14.00
N GLU A 266 1.60 41.76 13.17
CA GLU A 266 1.84 41.28 11.80
C GLU A 266 2.45 39.87 11.80
N GLN A 267 3.45 39.63 12.67
CA GLN A 267 4.09 38.32 12.82
C GLN A 267 3.07 37.23 13.20
N GLY A 268 2.15 37.51 14.14
CA GLY A 268 1.08 36.58 14.50
C GLY A 268 0.10 36.28 13.37
N ALA A 269 -0.22 37.29 12.53
CA ALA A 269 -1.09 37.09 11.37
C ALA A 269 -0.42 36.25 10.27
N ILE A 270 0.91 36.36 10.11
CA ILE A 270 1.68 35.52 9.17
C ILE A 270 1.74 34.09 9.69
N GLU A 271 2.00 33.87 10.99
CA GLU A 271 2.02 32.55 11.61
C GLU A 271 0.69 31.79 11.41
N GLU A 272 -0.45 32.44 11.63
CA GLU A 272 -1.77 31.84 11.38
C GLU A 272 -1.98 31.51 9.89
N GLY A 273 -1.44 32.33 8.99
CA GLY A 273 -1.41 32.05 7.55
C GLY A 273 -0.58 30.81 7.21
N VAL A 274 0.64 30.70 7.78
CA VAL A 274 1.52 29.55 7.60
C VAL A 274 0.87 28.27 8.12
N GLN A 275 0.19 28.33 9.27
CA GLN A 275 -0.52 27.19 9.84
C GLN A 275 -1.65 26.68 8.93
N ARG A 276 -2.47 27.59 8.39
CA ARG A 276 -3.53 27.22 7.42
C ARG A 276 -2.93 26.64 6.13
N LEU A 277 -1.82 27.22 5.66
CA LEU A 277 -1.09 26.72 4.49
C LEU A 277 -0.53 25.30 4.74
N LEU A 278 0.03 25.05 5.92
CA LEU A 278 0.53 23.74 6.33
C LEU A 278 -0.58 22.69 6.31
N GLU A 279 -1.76 22.99 6.86
CA GLU A 279 -2.93 22.10 6.82
C GLU A 279 -3.38 21.81 5.37
N GLN A 280 -3.42 22.82 4.52
CA GLN A 280 -3.77 22.67 3.10
C GLN A 280 -2.77 21.79 2.35
N VAL A 281 -1.47 22.02 2.54
CA VAL A 281 -0.40 21.20 1.94
C VAL A 281 -0.50 19.75 2.44
N ARG A 282 -0.70 19.54 3.74
CA ARG A 282 -0.88 18.19 4.32
C ARG A 282 -2.08 17.47 3.71
N LYS A 283 -3.22 18.15 3.55
CA LYS A 283 -4.40 17.59 2.90
C LYS A 283 -4.15 17.24 1.43
N THR A 284 -3.37 18.06 0.74
CA THR A 284 -3.01 17.85 -0.67
C THR A 284 -2.05 16.64 -0.81
N ALA A 285 -1.10 16.50 0.10
CA ALA A 285 -0.21 15.34 0.17
C ALA A 285 -0.94 14.01 0.44
N GLY A 286 -2.05 14.05 1.19
CA GLY A 286 -2.92 12.88 1.36
C GLY A 286 -3.69 12.47 0.10
N LYS A 287 -3.72 13.31 -0.94
CA LYS A 287 -4.44 13.03 -2.20
C LYS A 287 -3.53 12.58 -3.33
N ASN A 288 -2.23 12.92 -3.28
CA ASN A 288 -1.27 12.58 -4.31
C ASN A 288 0.14 12.35 -3.73
N ALA A 289 0.73 11.20 -4.06
CA ALA A 289 2.02 10.74 -3.56
C ALA A 289 3.21 11.57 -4.05
N LEU A 290 3.05 12.32 -5.15
CA LEU A 290 4.08 13.20 -5.72
C LEU A 290 4.19 14.54 -4.99
N VAL A 291 3.32 14.82 -4.02
CA VAL A 291 3.44 16.00 -3.16
C VAL A 291 4.29 15.63 -1.95
N PRO A 292 5.56 16.05 -1.89
CA PRO A 292 6.47 15.59 -0.86
C PRO A 292 6.12 16.20 0.50
N PRO A 293 6.24 15.44 1.59
CA PRO A 293 6.01 15.95 2.95
C PRO A 293 7.04 17.02 3.36
N GLY A 294 8.18 17.12 2.66
CA GLY A 294 9.21 18.12 2.91
C GLY A 294 8.73 19.56 2.78
N ILE A 295 7.64 19.80 2.04
CA ILE A 295 6.99 21.12 2.00
C ILE A 295 6.44 21.46 3.39
N GLY A 296 5.81 20.49 4.06
CA GLY A 296 5.31 20.66 5.42
C GLY A 296 6.43 20.89 6.44
N THR A 297 7.56 20.20 6.30
CA THR A 297 8.74 20.44 7.15
C THR A 297 9.28 21.86 6.98
N ALA A 298 9.38 22.36 5.75
CA ALA A 298 9.83 23.72 5.47
C ALA A 298 8.88 24.77 6.07
N LEU A 299 7.57 24.58 5.95
CA LEU A 299 6.57 25.46 6.56
C LEU A 299 6.59 25.40 8.10
N GLY A 300 6.81 24.21 8.69
CA GLY A 300 6.99 24.06 10.13
C GLY A 300 8.24 24.78 10.65
N GLY A 301 9.36 24.69 9.92
CA GLY A 301 10.57 25.44 10.24
C GLY A 301 10.38 26.95 10.12
N ALA A 302 9.59 27.41 9.14
CA ALA A 302 9.20 28.81 9.04
C ALA A 302 8.39 29.25 10.27
N GLN A 303 7.40 28.46 10.69
CA GLN A 303 6.59 28.73 11.87
C GLN A 303 7.44 28.81 13.16
N GLU A 304 8.40 27.91 13.35
CA GLU A 304 9.32 27.93 14.49
C GLU A 304 10.17 29.21 14.52
N GLN A 305 10.72 29.62 13.36
CA GLN A 305 11.48 30.86 13.22
C GLN A 305 10.63 32.10 13.52
N MET A 306 9.38 32.12 13.07
CA MET A 306 8.42 33.19 13.34
C MET A 306 8.07 33.29 14.83
N GLN A 307 7.86 32.14 15.48
CA GLN A 307 7.60 32.09 16.91
C GLN A 307 8.79 32.65 17.72
N ARG A 308 10.01 32.26 17.36
CA ARG A 308 11.24 32.81 17.96
C ARG A 308 11.35 34.31 17.72
N THR A 309 11.01 34.77 16.52
CA THR A 309 11.00 36.21 16.18
C THR A 309 10.06 36.96 17.14
N ARG A 310 8.85 36.44 17.33
CA ARG A 310 7.81 37.01 18.21
C ARG A 310 8.24 37.01 19.68
N GLU A 311 8.93 35.98 20.14
CA GLU A 311 9.49 35.89 21.50
C GLU A 311 10.63 36.91 21.71
N SER A 312 11.54 37.03 20.73
CA SER A 312 12.68 37.95 20.76
C SER A 312 12.26 39.42 20.85
N ILE A 313 11.21 39.81 20.12
CA ILE A 313 10.60 41.15 20.21
C ILE A 313 9.64 41.30 21.39
N GLY A 314 9.22 40.16 21.97
CA GLY A 314 8.29 39.99 23.07
C GLY A 314 8.88 40.27 24.45
N SER A 315 10.18 40.02 24.59
CA SER A 315 10.92 40.03 25.84
C SER A 315 11.07 41.43 26.47
N ALA A 316 11.42 41.45 27.77
CA ALA A 316 11.62 42.69 28.52
C ALA A 316 12.81 43.54 28.01
N ALA A 317 13.73 42.92 27.26
CA ALA A 317 14.86 43.58 26.58
C ALA A 317 14.92 43.07 25.12
N PRO A 318 14.10 43.63 24.22
CA PRO A 318 13.94 43.10 22.87
C PRO A 318 15.23 43.22 22.04
N ASN A 319 15.65 42.09 21.45
CA ASN A 319 16.81 42.03 20.57
C ASN A 319 16.37 42.09 19.10
N GLN A 320 16.28 43.29 18.54
CA GLN A 320 15.77 43.51 17.18
C GLN A 320 16.66 42.89 16.09
N ARG A 321 17.98 42.80 16.29
CA ARG A 321 18.89 42.18 15.31
C ARG A 321 18.67 40.68 15.20
N GLU A 322 18.58 40.01 16.34
CA GLU A 322 18.30 38.57 16.41
C GLU A 322 16.91 38.25 15.86
N ALA A 323 15.91 39.07 16.20
CA ALA A 323 14.57 38.94 15.64
C ALA A 323 14.57 39.12 14.11
N ALA A 324 15.35 40.06 13.57
CA ALA A 324 15.48 40.24 12.12
C ALA A 324 16.15 39.04 11.44
N GLU A 325 17.18 38.44 12.05
CA GLU A 325 17.83 37.24 11.52
C GLU A 325 16.87 36.03 11.51
N GLN A 326 16.09 35.84 12.58
CA GLN A 326 15.07 34.80 12.65
C GLN A 326 13.95 35.03 11.63
N ALA A 327 13.51 36.28 11.46
CA ALA A 327 12.52 36.67 10.46
C ALA A 327 13.01 36.35 9.03
N GLY A 328 14.27 36.66 8.71
CA GLY A 328 14.88 36.30 7.43
C GLY A 328 14.98 34.79 7.21
N GLY A 329 15.31 34.04 8.26
CA GLY A 329 15.30 32.57 8.20
C GLY A 329 13.91 31.97 7.95
N ALA A 330 12.84 32.64 8.40
CA ALA A 330 11.46 32.25 8.07
C ALA A 330 11.15 32.50 6.58
N VAL A 331 11.64 33.60 5.99
CA VAL A 331 11.52 33.87 4.54
C VAL A 331 12.20 32.78 3.72
N ASP A 332 13.43 32.38 4.10
CA ASP A 332 14.18 31.32 3.41
C ASP A 332 13.42 29.98 3.45
N ALA A 333 12.80 29.65 4.59
CA ALA A 333 11.98 28.46 4.74
C ALA A 333 10.71 28.50 3.87
N LEU A 334 10.02 29.65 3.80
CA LEU A 334 8.88 29.86 2.90
C LEU A 334 9.29 29.75 1.42
N ASN A 335 10.44 30.32 1.04
CA ASN A 335 10.97 30.20 -0.33
C ASN A 335 11.32 28.75 -0.67
N SER A 336 11.91 28.00 0.27
CA SER A 336 12.15 26.56 0.11
C SER A 336 10.84 25.79 -0.11
N ALA A 337 9.79 26.10 0.67
CA ALA A 337 8.47 25.51 0.48
C ALA A 337 7.88 25.84 -0.91
N ALA A 338 7.98 27.09 -1.35
CA ALA A 338 7.53 27.52 -2.68
C ALA A 338 8.26 26.78 -3.81
N HIS A 339 9.59 26.62 -3.71
CA HIS A 339 10.37 25.85 -4.68
C HIS A 339 9.97 24.38 -4.73
N GLN A 340 9.67 23.76 -3.59
CA GLN A 340 9.22 22.38 -3.53
C GLN A 340 7.79 22.23 -4.10
N LEU A 341 6.89 23.17 -3.81
CA LEU A 341 5.56 23.22 -4.40
C LEU A 341 5.61 23.36 -5.94
N LEU A 342 6.50 24.21 -6.48
CA LEU A 342 6.71 24.35 -7.92
C LEU A 342 7.17 23.04 -8.58
N ARG A 343 8.06 22.29 -7.92
CA ARG A 343 8.47 20.97 -8.41
C ARG A 343 7.31 19.98 -8.36
N ALA A 344 6.64 19.86 -7.21
CA ALA A 344 5.49 18.97 -7.03
C ALA A 344 4.40 19.26 -8.08
N ARG A 345 4.14 20.53 -8.38
CA ARG A 345 3.23 20.95 -9.45
C ARG A 345 3.63 20.37 -10.80
N GLY A 346 4.90 20.48 -11.18
CA GLY A 346 5.42 19.94 -12.44
C GLY A 346 5.31 18.42 -12.50
N GLU A 347 5.57 17.74 -11.39
CA GLU A 347 5.50 16.28 -11.28
C GLU A 347 4.07 15.77 -11.38
N VAL A 348 3.14 16.37 -10.64
CA VAL A 348 1.70 16.03 -10.70
C VAL A 348 1.12 16.37 -12.07
N SER A 349 1.51 17.50 -12.68
CA SER A 349 1.03 17.86 -14.02
C SER A 349 1.55 16.91 -15.10
N GLY A 350 2.73 16.31 -14.90
CA GLY A 350 3.32 15.34 -15.81
C GLY A 350 2.93 13.88 -15.53
N SER A 351 2.20 13.61 -14.44
CA SER A 351 1.82 12.25 -14.06
C SER A 351 0.70 11.71 -14.94
N GLN A 352 0.74 10.42 -15.22
CA GLN A 352 -0.34 9.70 -15.88
C GLN A 352 -1.38 9.25 -14.85
N SER A 353 -0.95 8.86 -13.65
CA SER A 353 -1.84 8.48 -12.56
C SER A 353 -2.46 9.69 -11.87
N GLY A 354 -3.66 9.51 -11.30
CA GLY A 354 -4.36 10.54 -10.54
C GLY A 354 -3.83 10.66 -9.11
N SER A 355 -3.45 9.52 -8.53
CA SER A 355 -2.91 9.40 -7.18
C SER A 355 -1.40 9.69 -7.09
N GLY A 356 -0.68 9.72 -8.20
CA GLY A 356 0.78 9.89 -8.25
C GLY A 356 1.57 8.67 -7.72
N LEU A 357 0.89 7.62 -7.24
CA LEU A 357 1.54 6.48 -6.60
C LEU A 357 2.33 5.64 -7.60
N ALA A 358 1.82 5.49 -8.82
CA ALA A 358 2.50 4.73 -9.87
C ALA A 358 3.87 5.36 -10.19
N GLU A 359 3.92 6.67 -10.36
CA GLU A 359 5.14 7.42 -10.63
C GLU A 359 6.07 7.46 -9.40
N ALA A 360 5.51 7.59 -8.20
CA ALA A 360 6.30 7.50 -6.96
C ALA A 360 6.95 6.12 -6.81
N MET A 361 6.22 5.05 -7.10
CA MET A 361 6.72 3.67 -7.10
C MET A 361 7.76 3.46 -8.22
N GLU A 362 7.54 4.01 -9.41
CA GLU A 362 8.50 3.93 -10.51
C GLU A 362 9.82 4.61 -10.13
N ARG A 363 9.75 5.81 -9.54
CA ARG A 363 10.93 6.52 -9.01
C ARG A 363 11.64 5.69 -7.95
N MET A 364 10.89 5.09 -7.02
CA MET A 364 11.45 4.22 -5.98
C MET A 364 12.12 2.97 -6.59
N ALA A 365 11.49 2.33 -7.57
CA ALA A 365 12.06 1.19 -8.29
C ALA A 365 13.32 1.58 -9.07
N GLN A 366 13.36 2.78 -9.67
CA GLN A 366 14.55 3.31 -10.32
C GLN A 366 15.69 3.56 -9.32
N LEU A 367 15.39 4.15 -8.16
CA LEU A 367 16.37 4.33 -7.08
C LEU A 367 16.89 3.00 -6.56
N ALA A 368 16.01 2.02 -6.31
CA ALA A 368 16.38 0.67 -5.91
C ALA A 368 17.26 -0.01 -6.97
N LYS A 369 16.92 0.12 -8.27
CA LYS A 369 17.73 -0.41 -9.36
C LYS A 369 19.11 0.25 -9.45
N GLN A 370 19.19 1.56 -9.26
CA GLN A 370 20.46 2.28 -9.20
C GLN A 370 21.31 1.79 -8.02
N GLN A 371 20.70 1.57 -6.85
CA GLN A 371 21.39 1.05 -5.68
C GLN A 371 21.87 -0.41 -5.84
N GLY A 372 21.03 -1.28 -6.40
CA GLY A 372 21.41 -2.66 -6.70
C GLY A 372 22.56 -2.74 -7.71
N GLY A 373 22.55 -1.83 -8.71
CA GLY A 373 23.64 -1.67 -9.66
C GLY A 373 24.95 -1.21 -9.01
N LEU A 374 24.90 -0.30 -8.02
CA LEU A 374 26.06 0.11 -7.24
C LEU A 374 26.62 -1.05 -6.40
N GLY A 375 25.75 -1.88 -5.82
CA GLY A 375 26.15 -3.10 -5.10
C GLY A 375 26.87 -4.10 -6.00
N GLN A 376 26.31 -4.40 -7.17
CA GLN A 376 26.93 -5.32 -8.14
C GLN A 376 28.23 -4.77 -8.73
N GLN A 377 28.30 -3.46 -9.01
CA GLN A 377 29.53 -2.80 -9.45
C GLN A 377 30.60 -2.84 -8.35
N GLY A 378 30.21 -2.61 -7.09
CA GLY A 378 31.11 -2.77 -5.94
C GLY A 378 31.62 -4.21 -5.78
N ALA A 379 30.74 -5.21 -5.90
CA ALA A 379 31.12 -6.63 -5.82
C ALA A 379 32.02 -7.08 -7.00
N GLY A 380 31.73 -6.61 -8.22
CA GLY A 380 32.52 -6.90 -9.41
C GLY A 380 33.90 -6.24 -9.43
N LEU A 381 34.07 -5.13 -8.69
CA LEU A 381 35.35 -4.45 -8.52
C LEU A 381 36.19 -5.04 -7.37
N LEU A 382 35.61 -5.89 -6.51
CA LEU A 382 36.27 -6.50 -5.35
C LEU A 382 37.52 -7.34 -5.72
N PRO A 383 37.52 -8.18 -6.78
CA PRO A 383 38.71 -8.93 -7.19
C PRO A 383 39.84 -8.05 -7.74
N MET A 384 39.53 -6.81 -8.08
CA MET A 384 40.44 -5.87 -8.73
C MET A 384 40.80 -4.67 -7.83
N ALA A 385 40.24 -4.58 -6.61
CA ALA A 385 40.48 -3.52 -5.64
C ALA A 385 41.97 -3.40 -5.20
N GLY A 386 42.78 -4.43 -5.44
CA GLY A 386 44.23 -4.41 -5.24
C GLY A 386 45.05 -3.80 -6.39
N ALA A 387 44.44 -3.56 -7.54
CA ALA A 387 45.08 -2.92 -8.69
C ALA A 387 44.79 -1.41 -8.69
N GLY A 388 45.84 -0.58 -8.72
CA GLY A 388 45.73 0.89 -8.65
C GLY A 388 44.93 1.56 -9.79
N ALA A 389 44.46 0.79 -10.79
CA ALA A 389 43.68 1.25 -11.92
C ALA A 389 42.20 1.58 -11.61
N ILE A 390 41.67 1.15 -10.45
CA ILE A 390 40.23 1.27 -10.12
C ILE A 390 39.89 2.51 -9.28
N ARG A 391 40.89 3.32 -8.93
CA ARG A 391 40.72 4.48 -8.04
C ARG A 391 39.74 5.53 -8.58
N GLU A 392 39.69 5.71 -9.88
CA GLU A 392 38.76 6.65 -10.54
C GLU A 392 37.33 6.11 -10.56
N GLN A 393 37.16 4.81 -10.83
CA GLN A 393 35.85 4.14 -10.76
C GLN A 393 35.30 4.12 -9.32
N LEU A 394 36.15 3.94 -8.31
CA LEU A 394 35.74 4.01 -6.90
C LEU A 394 35.35 5.41 -6.45
N ARG A 395 36.02 6.47 -6.93
CA ARG A 395 35.59 7.85 -6.70
C ARG A 395 34.22 8.12 -7.32
N GLN A 396 33.99 7.65 -8.55
CA GLN A 396 32.68 7.79 -9.19
C GLN A 396 31.59 7.02 -8.44
N LEU A 397 31.90 5.82 -7.93
CA LEU A 397 30.97 5.02 -7.14
C LEU A 397 30.66 5.67 -5.78
N GLY A 398 31.68 6.23 -5.13
CA GLY A 398 31.54 6.97 -3.89
C GLY A 398 30.76 8.28 -4.05
N ALA A 399 30.94 9.00 -5.16
CA ALA A 399 30.14 10.17 -5.49
C ALA A 399 28.65 9.84 -5.70
N LYS A 400 28.35 8.72 -6.37
CA LYS A 400 26.98 8.20 -6.51
C LYS A 400 26.38 7.78 -5.16
N GLN A 401 27.18 7.11 -4.33
CA GLN A 401 26.77 6.73 -2.97
C GLN A 401 26.50 7.96 -2.09
N ARG A 402 27.27 9.05 -2.26
CA ARG A 402 27.04 10.32 -1.56
C ARG A 402 25.77 11.02 -2.02
N ALA A 403 25.50 11.03 -3.32
CA ALA A 403 24.25 11.56 -3.85
C ALA A 403 23.05 10.81 -3.25
N MET A 404 23.15 9.49 -3.12
CA MET A 404 22.13 8.68 -2.45
C MET A 404 22.02 8.96 -0.95
N ALA A 405 23.13 9.11 -0.25
CA ALA A 405 23.11 9.51 1.16
C ALA A 405 22.38 10.84 1.34
N GLN A 406 22.61 11.81 0.45
CA GLN A 406 21.89 13.09 0.47
C GLN A 406 20.40 12.95 0.13
N GLU A 407 20.03 12.04 -0.77
CA GLU A 407 18.63 11.69 -1.05
C GLU A 407 17.94 11.08 0.18
N LEU A 408 18.62 10.14 0.86
CA LEU A 408 18.15 9.50 2.09
C LEU A 408 18.11 10.48 3.27
N GLU A 409 19.05 11.41 3.36
CA GLU A 409 19.07 12.50 4.35
C GLU A 409 17.89 13.47 4.13
N ARG A 410 17.57 13.73 2.86
CA ARG A 410 16.36 14.48 2.48
C ARG A 410 15.11 13.68 2.84
N LEU A 411 15.10 12.37 2.64
CA LEU A 411 13.99 11.49 3.04
C LEU A 411 13.84 11.40 4.57
N ARG A 412 14.95 11.47 5.32
CA ARG A 412 14.96 11.61 6.80
C ARG A 412 14.29 12.91 7.23
N GLY A 413 14.63 14.04 6.61
CA GLY A 413 13.97 15.33 6.84
C GLY A 413 12.50 15.38 6.38
N GLN A 414 12.07 14.39 5.59
CA GLN A 414 10.73 14.24 5.04
C GLN A 414 9.85 13.24 5.83
N GLY A 415 10.39 12.49 6.79
CA GLY A 415 9.62 11.53 7.62
C GLY A 415 8.99 10.35 6.86
N ASN A 416 9.41 10.12 5.61
CA ASN A 416 8.75 9.18 4.69
C ASN A 416 9.24 7.72 4.82
N LEU A 417 10.33 7.47 5.55
CA LEU A 417 10.86 6.12 5.81
C LEU A 417 11.27 6.00 7.29
N PRO A 418 10.68 5.06 8.06
CA PRO A 418 11.21 4.67 9.35
C PRO A 418 12.66 4.17 9.19
N GLY A 419 13.60 4.72 9.96
CA GLY A 419 15.03 4.37 9.85
C GLY A 419 15.79 5.03 8.69
N ALA A 420 15.19 5.98 7.96
CA ALA A 420 15.87 6.74 6.89
C ALA A 420 17.17 7.41 7.35
N GLY A 421 17.26 7.82 8.63
CA GLY A 421 18.47 8.41 9.18
C GLY A 421 19.63 7.43 9.28
N GLU A 422 19.38 6.23 9.80
CA GLU A 422 20.41 5.19 9.87
C GLU A 422 20.87 4.76 8.47
N LEU A 423 19.94 4.72 7.50
CA LEU A 423 20.25 4.42 6.10
C LEU A 423 21.08 5.53 5.44
N ALA A 424 20.78 6.81 5.72
CA ALA A 424 21.54 7.96 5.22
C ALA A 424 22.97 7.98 5.81
N ASP A 425 23.10 7.72 7.11
CA ASP A 425 24.39 7.68 7.80
C ASP A 425 25.26 6.52 7.28
N GLU A 426 24.67 5.34 7.11
CA GLU A 426 25.36 4.16 6.56
C GLU A 426 25.73 4.36 5.08
N ALA A 427 24.87 4.98 4.27
CA ALA A 427 25.18 5.36 2.89
C ALA A 427 26.33 6.39 2.84
N GLY A 428 26.33 7.39 3.72
CA GLY A 428 27.37 8.42 3.80
C GLY A 428 28.72 7.84 4.24
N GLU A 429 28.72 6.86 5.14
CA GLU A 429 29.94 6.16 5.55
C GLU A 429 30.53 5.31 4.42
N LEU A 430 29.69 4.59 3.67
CA LEU A 430 30.10 3.82 2.50
C LEU A 430 30.67 4.73 1.40
N ALA A 431 30.05 5.89 1.16
CA ALA A 431 30.54 6.89 0.22
C ALA A 431 31.96 7.37 0.57
N ARG A 432 32.20 7.72 1.85
CA ARG A 432 33.52 8.14 2.34
C ARG A 432 34.58 7.06 2.15
N ARG A 433 34.24 5.79 2.39
CA ARG A 433 35.17 4.65 2.22
C ARG A 433 35.50 4.39 0.75
N LEU A 434 34.50 4.43 -0.13
CA LEU A 434 34.68 4.28 -1.58
C LEU A 434 35.54 5.39 -2.18
N GLU A 435 35.34 6.64 -1.78
CA GLU A 435 36.16 7.77 -2.24
C GLU A 435 37.60 7.76 -1.70
N ALA A 436 37.79 7.21 -0.50
CA ALA A 436 39.11 6.92 0.04
C ALA A 436 39.81 5.76 -0.70
N GLY A 437 39.16 5.13 -1.68
CA GLY A 437 39.68 4.01 -2.46
C GLY A 437 39.69 2.70 -1.69
N ARG A 438 38.89 2.58 -0.63
CA ARG A 438 38.81 1.37 0.22
C ARG A 438 37.56 0.58 -0.16
N LEU A 439 37.75 -0.39 -1.04
CA LEU A 439 36.75 -1.40 -1.38
C LEU A 439 37.23 -2.74 -0.83
N ASP A 440 36.58 -3.23 0.21
CA ASP A 440 36.83 -4.54 0.82
C ASP A 440 35.52 -5.33 0.93
N ARG A 441 35.63 -6.60 1.34
CA ARG A 441 34.50 -7.49 1.46
C ARG A 441 33.46 -6.97 2.46
N GLN A 442 33.90 -6.26 3.51
CA GLN A 442 33.00 -5.67 4.50
C GLN A 442 32.21 -4.50 3.93
N VAL A 443 32.80 -3.67 3.06
CA VAL A 443 32.12 -2.57 2.35
C VAL A 443 31.04 -3.12 1.41
N VAL A 444 31.31 -4.22 0.69
CA VAL A 444 30.33 -4.87 -0.18
C VAL A 444 29.19 -5.50 0.64
N GLU A 445 29.50 -6.23 1.71
CA GLU A 445 28.49 -6.83 2.59
C GLU A 445 27.62 -5.76 3.29
N ARG A 446 28.20 -4.63 3.69
CA ARG A 446 27.45 -3.48 4.23
C ARG A 446 26.56 -2.82 3.18
N GLN A 447 27.05 -2.70 1.95
CA GLN A 447 26.26 -2.20 0.82
C GLN A 447 25.06 -3.11 0.52
N GLU A 448 25.24 -4.44 0.55
CA GLU A 448 24.16 -5.42 0.38
C GLU A 448 23.14 -5.37 1.52
N ARG A 449 23.59 -5.21 2.77
CA ARG A 449 22.69 -5.01 3.93
C ARG A 449 21.90 -3.71 3.83
N LEU A 450 22.56 -2.62 3.47
CA LEU A 450 21.93 -1.33 3.23
C LEU A 450 20.86 -1.43 2.12
N PHE A 451 21.15 -2.16 1.05
CA PHE A 451 20.21 -2.44 -0.04
C PHE A 451 19.00 -3.26 0.42
N ARG A 452 19.21 -4.34 1.17
CA ARG A 452 18.11 -5.15 1.73
C ARG A 452 17.21 -4.32 2.65
N ARG A 453 17.79 -3.54 3.57
CA ARG A 453 17.02 -2.65 4.46
C ARG A 453 16.20 -1.61 3.69
N MET A 454 16.71 -1.09 2.57
CA MET A 454 15.94 -0.19 1.70
C MET A 454 14.83 -0.90 0.93
N LEU A 455 15.06 -2.12 0.45
CA LEU A 455 14.02 -2.95 -0.17
C LEU A 455 12.93 -3.31 0.86
N ASP A 456 13.31 -3.69 2.07
CA ASP A 456 12.39 -4.01 3.15
C ASP A 456 11.57 -2.78 3.57
N ALA A 457 12.21 -1.61 3.66
CA ALA A 457 11.52 -0.35 3.91
C ALA A 457 10.60 0.11 2.77
N GLY A 458 10.85 -0.34 1.53
CA GLY A 458 9.91 -0.20 0.40
C GLY A 458 8.81 -1.27 0.39
N ARG A 459 9.10 -2.47 0.91
CA ARG A 459 8.20 -3.64 0.97
C ARG A 459 7.19 -3.53 2.10
N THR A 460 7.47 -2.80 3.18
CA THR A 460 6.47 -2.48 4.23
C THR A 460 5.29 -1.63 3.75
N LEU A 461 5.35 -1.08 2.51
CA LEU A 461 4.23 -0.42 1.84
C LEU A 461 3.40 -1.35 0.95
N GLN A 462 3.92 -2.53 0.59
CA GLN A 462 3.22 -3.58 -0.13
C GLN A 462 3.12 -4.80 0.78
N GLY A 463 2.00 -4.91 1.51
CA GLY A 463 1.70 -6.09 2.33
C GLY A 463 1.91 -7.38 1.53
N ARG A 464 3.01 -8.07 1.81
CA ARG A 464 3.40 -9.44 1.46
C ARG A 464 4.86 -9.65 1.88
N GLU A 465 5.05 -10.07 3.12
CA GLU A 465 6.23 -10.83 3.47
C GLU A 465 6.07 -12.24 2.87
N GLU A 466 6.97 -12.63 1.97
CA GLU A 466 7.31 -14.05 1.86
C GLU A 466 8.43 -14.27 2.89
N ASP A 467 8.17 -15.12 3.87
CA ASP A 467 9.10 -15.56 4.93
C ASP A 467 10.50 -15.87 4.36
N GLU A 468 11.48 -14.97 4.52
CA GLU A 468 12.90 -15.29 4.26
C GLU A 468 13.57 -16.05 5.43
N GLU A 469 12.88 -16.27 6.54
CA GLU A 469 13.39 -17.05 7.68
C GLU A 469 13.17 -18.57 7.58
N LYS A 470 12.52 -19.07 6.52
CA LYS A 470 12.47 -20.51 6.28
C LYS A 470 13.57 -20.92 5.31
N GLU A 471 14.76 -21.16 5.85
CA GLU A 471 15.67 -22.12 5.23
C GLU A 471 14.87 -23.38 4.91
N ARG A 472 14.75 -23.72 3.62
CA ARG A 472 14.10 -24.95 3.18
C ARG A 472 14.90 -26.14 3.68
N GLN A 473 14.52 -26.70 4.82
CA GLN A 473 14.93 -28.03 5.21
C GLN A 473 14.01 -29.03 4.51
N SER A 474 14.48 -29.55 3.37
CA SER A 474 13.83 -30.72 2.75
C SER A 474 14.17 -31.96 3.58
N THR A 475 13.24 -32.43 4.41
CA THR A 475 13.30 -33.81 4.92
C THR A 475 12.56 -34.69 3.94
N THR A 476 13.28 -35.63 3.32
CA THR A 476 12.69 -36.69 2.51
C THR A 476 11.78 -37.55 3.38
N ALA A 477 10.56 -37.82 2.92
CA ALA A 477 9.57 -38.56 3.71
C ALA A 477 10.07 -39.96 4.10
N THR A 478 10.37 -40.16 5.39
CA THR A 478 10.40 -41.50 5.99
C THR A 478 8.97 -41.90 6.35
N GLY A 479 8.54 -43.07 5.86
CA GLY A 479 7.15 -43.52 5.73
C GLY A 479 6.37 -43.82 7.01
N ASP A 480 6.55 -43.05 8.08
CA ASP A 480 5.92 -43.33 9.39
C ASP A 480 5.23 -42.10 10.03
N SER A 481 4.92 -41.07 9.23
CA SER A 481 4.30 -39.83 9.69
C SER A 481 2.82 -39.68 9.32
N ILE A 482 2.08 -40.78 9.17
CA ILE A 482 0.62 -40.74 9.05
C ILE A 482 0.01 -41.17 10.39
N ARG A 483 -0.32 -40.20 11.24
CA ARG A 483 -1.16 -40.47 12.42
C ARG A 483 -2.63 -40.55 11.99
N LEU A 484 -3.08 -41.76 11.66
CA LEU A 484 -4.51 -42.03 11.46
C LEU A 484 -5.25 -42.05 12.80
N PRO A 485 -6.46 -41.46 12.88
CA PRO A 485 -7.33 -41.60 14.04
C PRO A 485 -7.63 -43.08 14.35
N PRO A 486 -7.78 -43.50 15.62
CA PRO A 486 -7.97 -44.91 16.00
C PRO A 486 -9.13 -45.60 15.29
N ALA A 487 -10.20 -44.85 15.00
CA ALA A 487 -11.38 -45.34 14.28
C ALA A 487 -11.10 -45.72 12.81
N LEU A 488 -10.11 -45.05 12.18
CA LEU A 488 -9.67 -45.35 10.81
C LEU A 488 -8.69 -46.53 10.79
N ARG A 489 -7.85 -46.67 11.83
CA ARG A 489 -6.91 -47.78 11.96
C ARG A 489 -7.63 -49.12 12.13
N ALA A 490 -8.67 -49.17 12.97
CA ALA A 490 -9.48 -50.37 13.16
C ALA A 490 -10.17 -50.84 11.86
N LYS A 491 -10.70 -49.90 11.06
CA LYS A 491 -11.33 -50.23 9.77
C LYS A 491 -10.34 -50.70 8.69
N LEU A 492 -9.11 -50.20 8.73
CA LEU A 492 -8.06 -50.57 7.78
C LEU A 492 -7.37 -51.89 8.13
N GLU A 493 -7.19 -52.18 9.43
CA GLU A 493 -6.56 -53.42 9.89
C GLU A 493 -7.51 -54.64 9.85
N GLU A 494 -8.84 -54.45 9.89
CA GLU A 494 -9.84 -55.54 9.73
C GLU A 494 -10.24 -55.84 8.27
N SER A 495 -9.73 -55.10 7.29
CA SER A 495 -10.12 -55.27 5.89
C SER A 495 -9.32 -56.37 5.18
N ASP A 496 -9.75 -57.63 5.35
CA ASP A 496 -9.46 -58.73 4.42
C ASP A 496 -10.11 -58.41 3.05
N PRO A 497 -9.37 -58.32 1.93
CA PRO A 497 -9.86 -57.76 0.66
C PRO A 497 -10.68 -58.78 -0.15
N ARG A 498 -11.77 -59.28 0.43
CA ARG A 498 -12.77 -60.08 -0.29
C ARG A 498 -14.16 -59.61 0.08
N PHE A 499 -14.76 -58.82 -0.81
CA PHE A 499 -16.16 -58.40 -0.69
C PHE A 499 -17.06 -59.62 -0.56
N ARG A 500 -17.56 -59.87 0.66
CA ARG A 500 -18.47 -60.98 0.98
C ARG A 500 -19.83 -60.71 0.35
N VAL A 501 -20.37 -61.69 -0.37
CA VAL A 501 -21.74 -61.63 -0.88
C VAL A 501 -22.71 -61.60 0.31
N PRO A 502 -23.75 -60.73 0.32
CA PRO A 502 -24.75 -60.67 1.38
C PRO A 502 -25.38 -62.04 1.65
N SER A 503 -25.66 -62.32 2.93
CA SER A 503 -26.25 -63.59 3.37
C SER A 503 -27.73 -63.70 2.98
N TRP A 504 -28.27 -64.93 2.98
CA TRP A 504 -29.67 -65.17 2.56
C TRP A 504 -30.70 -64.45 3.44
N GLU A 505 -30.42 -64.27 4.74
CA GLU A 505 -31.28 -63.53 5.66
C GLU A 505 -31.33 -62.02 5.32
N GLU A 506 -30.23 -61.45 4.85
CA GLU A 506 -30.16 -60.04 4.44
C GLU A 506 -30.88 -59.80 3.11
N LEU A 507 -30.86 -60.79 2.22
CA LEU A 507 -31.54 -60.75 0.93
C LEU A 507 -33.07 -60.94 1.05
N GLN A 508 -33.57 -61.59 2.10
CA GLN A 508 -35.02 -61.79 2.28
C GLN A 508 -35.81 -60.51 2.47
N ARG A 509 -35.16 -59.42 2.91
CA ARG A 509 -35.79 -58.11 3.08
C ARG A 509 -35.98 -57.34 1.77
N LEU A 510 -35.47 -57.88 0.65
CA LEU A 510 -35.51 -57.25 -0.66
C LEU A 510 -36.50 -57.99 -1.58
N SER A 511 -37.13 -57.25 -2.49
CA SER A 511 -37.99 -57.85 -3.51
C SER A 511 -37.21 -58.81 -4.41
N PRO A 512 -37.87 -59.78 -5.08
CA PRO A 512 -37.18 -60.73 -5.94
C PRO A 512 -36.32 -60.08 -7.04
N GLU A 513 -36.75 -58.94 -7.58
CA GLU A 513 -36.00 -58.19 -8.60
C GLU A 513 -34.77 -57.49 -8.01
N GLU A 514 -34.90 -56.88 -6.83
CA GLU A 514 -33.80 -56.22 -6.12
C GLU A 514 -32.74 -57.24 -5.66
N ARG A 515 -33.14 -58.43 -5.21
CA ARG A 515 -32.22 -59.52 -4.88
C ARG A 515 -31.35 -59.91 -6.08
N ARG A 516 -31.94 -60.01 -7.26
CA ARG A 516 -31.22 -60.35 -8.49
C ARG A 516 -30.21 -59.25 -8.86
N LEU A 517 -30.60 -57.98 -8.76
CA LEU A 517 -29.73 -56.85 -9.04
C LEU A 517 -28.55 -56.75 -8.06
N VAL A 518 -28.79 -56.97 -6.77
CA VAL A 518 -27.75 -56.97 -5.73
C VAL A 518 -26.75 -58.10 -5.96
N VAL A 519 -27.23 -59.32 -6.26
CA VAL A 519 -26.35 -60.46 -6.56
C VAL A 519 -25.54 -60.23 -7.84
N ASP A 520 -26.14 -59.69 -8.89
CA ASP A 520 -25.42 -59.37 -10.14
C ASP A 520 -24.41 -58.22 -9.96
N TYR A 521 -24.72 -57.24 -9.11
CA TYR A 521 -23.78 -56.17 -8.76
C TYR A 521 -22.54 -56.71 -8.06
N PHE A 522 -22.71 -57.53 -7.01
CA PHE A 522 -21.58 -58.12 -6.29
C PHE A 522 -20.78 -59.11 -7.16
N ARG A 523 -21.45 -59.84 -8.06
CA ARG A 523 -20.79 -60.71 -9.05
C ARG A 523 -19.93 -59.91 -10.03
N ARG A 524 -20.42 -58.77 -10.53
CA ARG A 524 -19.64 -57.86 -11.40
C ARG A 524 -18.51 -57.17 -10.65
N LEU A 525 -18.70 -56.88 -9.37
CA LEU A 525 -17.67 -56.28 -8.52
C LEU A 525 -16.48 -57.24 -8.31
N GLN A 526 -16.74 -58.54 -8.16
CA GLN A 526 -15.72 -59.57 -8.04
C GLN A 526 -15.05 -59.92 -9.39
N ALA A 527 -15.76 -59.77 -10.51
CA ALA A 527 -15.19 -60.02 -11.84
C ALA A 527 -14.22 -58.94 -12.32
N ARG A 528 -14.19 -57.76 -11.67
CA ARG A 528 -13.32 -56.63 -12.00
C ARG A 528 -11.97 -56.62 -11.26
N THR A 529 -11.72 -57.63 -10.42
CA THR A 529 -10.56 -57.70 -9.52
C THR A 529 -9.56 -58.82 -9.87
N PHE A 530 -9.51 -59.25 -11.14
CA PHE A 530 -8.45 -60.11 -11.68
C PHE A 530 -7.68 -59.41 -12.79
#